data_AF-S5DTN8-F1
#
_entry.id   AF-S5DTN8-F1
#
_cell.length_a   1.000
_cell.length_b   1.000
_cell.length_c   1.000
_cell.angle_alpha   90.00
_cell.angle_beta   90.00
_cell.angle_gamma   90.00
#
_symmetry.space_group_name_H-M   'P 1'
#
loop_
_entity.id
_entity.type
_entity.pdbx_description
1 polymer ?
#
loop_
_entity_poly.entity_id
_entity_poly.type
_entity_poly.pdbx_seq_one_letter_code
_entity_poly.pdbx_strand_id
1 'polypeptide(L)'
;MESPKKWFVFKYEHIDYLDNIELLEPDSNKALLDELKQLFKKEGWEGDGEIGQIWLPPFVLHKANSYGHWVYHVKQQNNGTSFLASRLFLPFGELLKQNASKQNLSIPDDENEPVNNEGRNIIQHEVDSFKKDLFSYKDNIEKELKAIDEISNQKIKEEIEEKILGYNQCMLIQLLNDFMDNCYLQLLIEVLENGNKSKLKLSKKNVKLDLNKMDGDDWLTIANIISDVYDDYRRTGFTDKLSRLTKPLDYEMSKQDKELRHEIIKHVIIRNCIQHHNWNLDRDSLNYSLPNADSIEVMSDENSTIEINKYKRIKLSKTELYEIIDKLNSFAETLSSRVGEKIKTRYKQI
;
A
#
# COMPACT_ATOMS: atom_id res chain seq x y z
N MET A 1 21.34 16.33 7.44
CA MET A 1 21.59 15.90 8.83
C MET A 1 20.61 14.78 9.12
N GLU A 2 21.09 13.56 9.30
CA GLU A 2 20.23 12.40 9.60
C GLU A 2 19.56 12.60 10.96
N SER A 3 18.25 12.45 11.01
CA SER A 3 17.51 12.42 12.27
C SER A 3 17.85 11.13 13.02
N PRO A 4 18.00 11.15 14.36
CA PRO A 4 18.33 9.94 15.10
C PRO A 4 17.20 8.91 14.99
N LYS A 5 17.55 7.68 14.59
CA LYS A 5 16.64 6.53 14.60
C LYS A 5 16.23 6.25 16.04
N LYS A 6 14.97 6.49 16.41
CA LYS A 6 14.48 6.27 17.77
C LYS A 6 14.32 4.77 18.02
N TRP A 7 15.10 4.24 18.95
CA TRP A 7 14.96 2.87 19.45
C TRP A 7 14.20 2.85 20.77
N PHE A 8 13.34 1.85 20.94
CA PHE A 8 12.73 1.48 22.20
C PHE A 8 13.43 0.26 22.75
N VAL A 9 13.83 0.32 24.02
CA VAL A 9 14.49 -0.80 24.70
C VAL A 9 13.67 -1.20 25.91
N PHE A 10 13.45 -2.50 26.07
CA PHE A 10 12.69 -3.09 27.14
C PHE A 10 13.54 -4.15 27.85
N LYS A 11 13.31 -4.32 29.15
CA LYS A 11 13.84 -5.42 29.93
C LYS A 11 12.74 -6.42 30.23
N TYR A 12 13.07 -7.70 30.21
CA TYR A 12 12.12 -8.72 30.62
C TYR A 12 12.86 -9.84 31.36
N GLU A 13 12.37 -10.19 32.53
CA GLU A 13 12.92 -11.25 33.35
C GLU A 13 12.20 -12.58 33.04
N HIS A 14 12.91 -13.70 33.23
CA HIS A 14 12.34 -15.06 33.11
C HIS A 14 11.94 -15.53 31.70
N ILE A 15 12.63 -15.09 30.64
CA ILE A 15 12.51 -15.73 29.31
C ILE A 15 13.44 -16.94 29.24
N ASP A 16 12.92 -18.15 29.44
CA ASP A 16 13.74 -19.37 29.49
C ASP A 16 13.68 -20.22 28.21
N TYR A 17 12.74 -19.94 27.30
CA TYR A 17 12.63 -20.62 26.02
C TYR A 17 13.13 -19.69 24.89
N LEU A 18 14.29 -20.01 24.31
CA LEU A 18 14.98 -19.16 23.32
C LEU A 18 15.08 -19.81 21.93
N ASP A 19 14.52 -21.00 21.73
CA ASP A 19 14.72 -21.82 20.51
C ASP A 19 14.25 -21.15 19.21
N ASN A 20 13.41 -20.11 19.31
CA ASN A 20 12.87 -19.36 18.17
C ASN A 20 13.57 -18.01 17.93
N ILE A 21 14.70 -17.76 18.60
CA ILE A 21 15.49 -16.54 18.43
C ILE A 21 16.61 -16.86 17.45
N GLU A 22 16.56 -16.24 16.27
CA GLU A 22 17.58 -16.43 15.25
C GLU A 22 18.80 -15.56 15.58
N LEU A 23 20.00 -16.13 15.56
CA LEU A 23 21.22 -15.37 15.83
C LEU A 23 21.51 -14.37 14.71
N LEU A 24 21.86 -13.15 15.08
CA LEU A 24 22.16 -12.10 14.10
C LEU A 24 23.59 -12.29 13.57
N GLU A 25 23.75 -12.64 12.29
CA GLU A 25 25.05 -12.96 11.72
C GLU A 25 26.04 -11.76 11.78
N PRO A 26 27.23 -11.92 12.41
CA PRO A 26 28.17 -10.82 12.63
C PRO A 26 28.70 -10.13 11.38
N ASP A 27 28.99 -10.91 10.34
CA ASP A 27 29.69 -10.42 9.16
C ASP A 27 28.77 -9.57 8.26
N SER A 28 27.50 -9.96 8.14
CA SER A 28 26.51 -9.25 7.34
C SER A 28 25.86 -8.07 8.06
N ASN A 29 25.88 -8.05 9.40
CA ASN A 29 25.14 -7.07 10.21
C ASN A 29 26.01 -6.24 11.17
N LYS A 30 27.32 -6.16 10.93
CA LYS A 30 28.29 -5.53 11.85
C LYS A 30 27.87 -4.15 12.38
N ALA A 31 27.41 -3.25 11.50
CA ALA A 31 27.00 -1.90 11.89
C ALA A 31 25.77 -1.89 12.82
N LEU A 32 24.80 -2.76 12.55
CA LEU A 32 23.59 -2.91 13.37
C LEU A 32 23.91 -3.57 14.71
N LEU A 33 24.79 -4.57 14.73
CA LEU A 33 25.26 -5.21 15.96
C LEU A 33 25.99 -4.22 16.87
N ASP A 34 26.86 -3.39 16.31
CA ASP A 34 27.57 -2.37 17.10
C ASP A 34 26.59 -1.33 17.66
N GLU A 35 25.58 -0.92 16.89
CA GLU A 35 24.50 -0.04 17.32
C GLU A 35 23.68 -0.67 18.48
N LEU A 36 23.23 -1.92 18.32
CA LEU A 36 22.47 -2.65 19.34
C LEU A 36 23.29 -2.89 20.61
N LYS A 37 24.58 -3.21 20.49
CA LYS A 37 25.46 -3.38 21.65
C LYS A 37 25.57 -2.10 22.47
N GLN A 38 25.75 -0.96 21.82
CA GLN A 38 25.79 0.33 22.50
C GLN A 38 24.45 0.65 23.17
N LEU A 39 23.36 0.37 22.47
CA LEU A 39 22.00 0.60 22.96
C LEU A 39 21.69 -0.23 24.22
N PHE A 40 21.95 -1.54 24.18
CA PHE A 40 21.72 -2.42 25.33
C PHE A 40 22.63 -2.08 26.52
N LYS A 41 23.91 -1.76 26.27
CA LYS A 41 24.84 -1.33 27.34
C LYS A 41 24.35 -0.07 28.05
N LYS A 42 23.81 0.89 27.31
CA LYS A 42 23.22 2.11 27.88
C LYS A 42 22.06 1.80 28.84
N GLU A 43 21.32 0.73 28.57
CA GLU A 43 20.21 0.27 29.41
C GLU A 43 20.66 -0.68 30.54
N GLY A 44 21.96 -0.93 30.67
CA GLY A 44 22.56 -1.70 31.76
C GLY A 44 22.77 -3.19 31.46
N TRP A 45 22.92 -3.56 30.19
CA TRP A 45 23.45 -4.86 29.78
C TRP A 45 24.96 -4.91 30.02
N GLU A 46 25.47 -6.02 30.56
CA GLU A 46 26.88 -6.21 30.91
C GLU A 46 27.79 -6.49 29.69
N GLY A 47 27.20 -6.79 28.53
CA GLY A 47 27.93 -7.07 27.30
C GLY A 47 28.20 -8.56 27.04
N ASP A 48 27.43 -9.44 27.67
CA ASP A 48 27.49 -10.90 27.58
C ASP A 48 26.27 -11.50 26.84
N GLY A 49 26.37 -12.76 26.41
CA GLY A 49 25.31 -13.39 25.61
C GLY A 49 25.33 -12.95 24.14
N GLU A 50 24.46 -13.57 23.35
CA GLU A 50 24.42 -13.40 21.90
C GLU A 50 23.18 -12.60 21.49
N ILE A 51 23.36 -11.66 20.56
CA ILE A 51 22.26 -10.86 20.02
C ILE A 51 21.58 -11.65 18.91
N GLY A 52 20.29 -11.88 19.08
CA GLY A 52 19.44 -12.48 18.07
C GLY A 52 18.30 -11.56 17.64
N GLN A 53 17.46 -12.07 16.75
CA GLN A 53 16.32 -11.41 16.18
C GLN A 53 15.07 -12.30 16.27
N ILE A 54 13.94 -11.64 16.45
CA ILE A 54 12.61 -12.23 16.51
C ILE A 54 11.78 -11.51 15.47
N TRP A 55 11.20 -12.27 14.54
CA TRP A 55 10.22 -11.72 13.62
C TRP A 55 8.85 -11.71 14.30
N LEU A 56 8.26 -10.51 14.43
CA LEU A 56 6.88 -10.36 14.85
C LEU A 56 5.98 -10.25 13.61
N PRO A 57 5.01 -11.17 13.44
CA PRO A 57 3.98 -11.01 12.44
C PRO A 57 3.18 -9.72 12.66
N PRO A 58 2.64 -9.13 11.60
CA PRO A 58 2.01 -7.82 11.71
C PRO A 58 0.70 -7.82 12.49
N PHE A 59 0.02 -8.96 12.63
CA PHE A 59 -1.17 -9.08 13.47
C PHE A 59 -0.85 -9.04 14.98
N VAL A 60 0.43 -9.14 15.38
CA VAL A 60 0.85 -9.08 16.79
C VAL A 60 1.06 -7.64 17.26
N LEU A 61 1.34 -6.71 16.35
CA LEU A 61 1.53 -5.29 16.65
C LEU A 61 0.28 -4.51 16.21
N HIS A 62 -0.14 -3.52 16.98
CA HIS A 62 -1.38 -2.74 16.77
C HIS A 62 -1.38 -1.86 15.50
N LYS A 63 -0.58 -2.16 14.48
CA LYS A 63 -0.56 -1.48 13.18
C LYS A 63 -0.34 -2.50 12.07
N ALA A 64 -1.38 -2.69 11.25
CA ALA A 64 -1.36 -3.58 10.11
C ALA A 64 -0.46 -3.04 8.99
N ASN A 65 0.80 -3.44 8.98
CA ASN A 65 1.66 -3.41 7.79
C ASN A 65 1.84 -4.86 7.30
N SER A 66 1.77 -5.16 6.01
CA SER A 66 1.78 -6.57 5.52
C SER A 66 3.12 -7.32 5.66
N TYR A 67 4.13 -6.72 6.29
CA TYR A 67 5.53 -7.20 6.25
C TYR A 67 6.12 -7.64 7.60
N GLY A 68 5.38 -7.48 8.70
CA GLY A 68 5.87 -7.79 10.05
C GLY A 68 7.00 -6.87 10.51
N HIS A 69 7.61 -7.17 11.66
CA HIS A 69 8.60 -6.30 12.29
C HIS A 69 9.65 -7.08 13.08
N TRP A 70 10.91 -6.68 12.96
CA TRP A 70 12.02 -7.31 13.69
C TRP A 70 12.22 -6.69 15.07
N VAL A 71 12.30 -7.55 16.08
CA VAL A 71 12.71 -7.21 17.44
C VAL A 71 14.04 -7.90 17.72
N TYR A 72 15.00 -7.15 18.23
CA TYR A 72 16.31 -7.68 18.58
C TYR A 72 16.35 -8.02 20.05
N HIS A 73 16.98 -9.15 20.37
CA HIS A 73 16.99 -9.70 21.71
C HIS A 73 18.41 -10.08 22.12
N VAL A 74 18.72 -9.89 23.41
CA VAL A 74 19.87 -10.54 24.05
C VAL A 74 19.49 -10.95 25.46
N LYS A 75 19.88 -12.17 25.89
CA LYS A 75 19.74 -12.62 27.28
C LYS A 75 21.09 -12.53 27.97
N GLN A 76 21.13 -11.76 29.06
CA GLN A 76 22.29 -11.66 29.94
C GLN A 76 22.48 -12.98 30.71
N GLN A 77 23.71 -13.48 30.78
CA GLN A 77 24.00 -14.80 31.35
C GLN A 77 23.94 -14.79 32.87
N ASN A 78 24.41 -13.70 33.48
CA ASN A 78 24.60 -13.59 34.93
C ASN A 78 23.28 -13.63 35.74
N ASN A 79 22.24 -12.92 35.29
CA ASN A 79 20.97 -12.79 36.01
C ASN A 79 19.75 -13.22 35.17
N GLY A 80 19.95 -13.68 33.93
CA GLY A 80 18.89 -14.13 33.05
C GLY A 80 17.97 -13.03 32.51
N THR A 81 18.27 -11.75 32.76
CA THR A 81 17.51 -10.63 32.22
C THR A 81 17.65 -10.57 30.71
N SER A 82 16.53 -10.52 30.00
CA SER A 82 16.48 -10.29 28.57
C SER A 82 16.34 -8.79 28.28
N PHE A 83 17.06 -8.33 27.27
CA PHE A 83 16.93 -7.00 26.69
C PHE A 83 16.34 -7.11 25.30
N LEU A 84 15.35 -6.27 25.00
CA LEU A 84 14.62 -6.25 23.74
C LEU A 84 14.73 -4.87 23.14
N ALA A 85 15.19 -4.75 21.90
CA ALA A 85 15.25 -3.49 21.16
C ALA A 85 14.35 -3.55 19.93
N SER A 86 13.57 -2.49 19.73
CA SER A 86 12.64 -2.37 18.62
C SER A 86 12.56 -0.93 18.13
N ARG A 87 12.36 -0.75 16.82
CA ARG A 87 12.04 0.57 16.25
C ARG A 87 10.56 0.94 16.39
N LEU A 88 9.72 -0.03 16.74
CA LEU A 88 8.32 0.18 17.10
C LEU A 88 8.14 -0.01 18.61
N PHE A 89 7.29 0.81 19.20
CA PHE A 89 6.87 0.59 20.58
C PHE A 89 6.13 -0.76 20.68
N LEU A 90 6.45 -1.57 21.69
CA LEU A 90 5.86 -2.89 21.89
C LEU A 90 4.76 -2.80 22.96
N PRO A 91 3.47 -2.84 22.59
CA PRO A 91 2.37 -2.55 23.52
C PRO A 91 1.95 -3.79 24.34
N PHE A 92 2.90 -4.62 24.76
CA PHE A 92 2.59 -5.85 25.50
C PHE A 92 2.48 -5.57 26.99
N GLY A 93 1.28 -5.70 27.56
CA GLY A 93 0.99 -5.29 28.93
C GLY A 93 1.96 -5.85 29.98
N GLU A 94 2.33 -7.14 29.90
CA GLU A 94 3.25 -7.74 30.88
C GLU A 94 4.70 -7.25 30.71
N LEU A 95 5.13 -6.99 29.48
CA LEU A 95 6.41 -6.34 29.19
C LEU A 95 6.43 -4.93 29.80
N LEU A 96 5.36 -4.16 29.61
CA LEU A 96 5.27 -2.80 30.14
C LEU A 96 5.26 -2.77 31.68
N LYS A 97 4.58 -3.72 32.34
CA LYS A 97 4.58 -3.83 33.81
C LYS A 97 5.98 -4.01 34.40
N GLN A 98 6.82 -4.86 33.79
CA GLN A 98 8.19 -5.07 34.27
C GLN A 98 9.11 -3.86 34.02
N ASN A 99 8.74 -2.98 33.09
CA ASN A 99 9.49 -1.75 32.80
C ASN A 99 8.90 -0.51 33.47
N ALA A 100 7.77 -0.63 34.19
CA ALA A 100 7.02 0.49 34.76
C ALA A 100 7.78 1.26 35.86
N SER A 101 8.77 0.64 36.52
CA SER A 101 9.60 1.27 37.56
C SER A 101 10.72 2.16 37.01
N LYS A 102 10.99 2.11 35.70
CA LYS A 102 11.87 3.06 34.99
C LYS A 102 11.02 3.92 34.05
N GLN A 103 10.27 4.87 34.62
CA GLN A 103 9.75 6.01 33.86
C GLN A 103 10.91 6.89 33.38
N ASN A 104 11.52 6.48 32.28
CA ASN A 104 12.21 7.31 31.29
C ASN A 104 12.12 6.66 29.90
N LEU A 105 11.19 5.73 29.68
CA LEU A 105 10.64 5.54 28.35
C LEU A 105 9.88 6.84 28.07
N SER A 106 10.32 7.57 27.05
CA SER A 106 9.55 8.68 26.49
C SER A 106 8.31 8.09 25.83
N ILE A 107 7.32 7.77 26.69
CA ILE A 107 5.94 7.50 26.31
C ILE A 107 5.53 8.77 25.56
N PRO A 108 5.17 8.67 24.27
CA PRO A 108 4.63 9.81 23.54
C PRO A 108 3.47 10.38 24.36
N ASP A 109 3.35 11.72 24.42
CA ASP A 109 2.28 12.41 25.15
C ASP A 109 0.85 11.99 24.69
N ASP A 110 0.75 11.23 23.61
CA ASP A 110 -0.47 10.57 23.15
C ASP A 110 -0.12 9.15 22.62
N GLU A 111 -0.50 8.12 23.37
CA GLU A 111 -0.34 6.70 22.99
C GLU A 111 -1.16 6.33 21.73
N ASN A 112 -2.08 7.21 21.30
CA ASN A 112 -2.97 7.03 20.15
C ASN A 112 -2.56 7.82 18.89
N GLU A 113 -1.43 8.53 18.88
CA GLU A 113 -1.00 9.24 17.68
C GLU A 113 0.15 8.52 16.97
N PRO A 114 -0.03 8.07 15.71
CA PRO A 114 1.10 7.65 14.91
C PRO A 114 2.09 8.80 14.84
N VAL A 115 3.33 8.58 15.25
CA VAL A 115 4.42 9.52 15.02
C VAL A 115 5.02 9.20 13.66
N ASN A 116 4.57 9.85 12.59
CA ASN A 116 5.24 9.84 11.29
C ASN A 116 6.29 10.96 11.28
N ASN A 117 7.50 10.56 11.68
CA ASN A 117 8.70 11.38 11.67
C ASN A 117 9.21 11.71 10.26
N GLU A 118 8.56 11.22 9.19
CA GLU A 118 9.01 11.38 7.81
C GLU A 118 8.14 12.35 6.99
N GLY A 119 7.06 12.90 7.57
CA GLY A 119 6.14 13.80 6.86
C GLY A 119 5.35 13.11 5.74
N ARG A 120 5.32 11.77 5.70
CA ARG A 120 4.61 10.96 4.70
C ARG A 120 3.10 10.89 4.98
N ASN A 121 2.24 11.12 4.00
CA ASN A 121 0.80 10.95 4.25
C ASN A 121 0.44 9.46 4.43
N ILE A 122 -0.79 9.20 4.89
CA ILE A 122 -1.25 7.85 5.26
C ILE A 122 -1.34 6.86 4.10
N ILE A 123 -1.24 7.30 2.84
CA ILE A 123 -1.22 6.43 1.66
C ILE A 123 0.15 6.40 0.95
N GLN A 124 1.18 7.06 1.50
CA GLN A 124 2.45 7.23 0.79
C GLN A 124 3.13 5.89 0.49
N HIS A 125 2.98 4.91 1.38
CA HIS A 125 3.53 3.58 1.16
C HIS A 125 2.88 2.89 -0.05
N GLU A 126 1.55 2.98 -0.16
CA GLU A 126 0.77 2.45 -1.28
C GLU A 126 1.18 3.14 -2.60
N VAL A 127 1.41 4.46 -2.56
CA VAL A 127 1.90 5.25 -3.70
C VAL A 127 3.29 4.79 -4.13
N ASP A 128 4.23 4.66 -3.18
CA ASP A 128 5.60 4.23 -3.47
C ASP A 128 5.64 2.82 -4.08
N SER A 129 4.85 1.89 -3.51
CA SER A 129 4.74 0.52 -4.03
C SER A 129 4.14 0.49 -5.43
N PHE A 130 3.01 1.18 -5.63
CA PHE A 130 2.32 1.21 -6.92
C PHE A 130 3.21 1.80 -8.01
N LYS A 131 3.92 2.90 -7.71
CA LYS A 131 4.88 3.50 -8.65
C LYS A 131 6.00 2.53 -9.01
N LYS A 132 6.58 1.85 -8.02
CA LYS A 132 7.62 0.84 -8.26
C LYS A 132 7.12 -0.25 -9.20
N ASP A 133 5.90 -0.73 -8.99
CA ASP A 133 5.29 -1.75 -9.85
C ASP A 133 5.08 -1.21 -11.27
N LEU A 134 4.54 0.01 -11.42
CA LEU A 134 4.39 0.68 -12.72
C LEU A 134 5.73 0.78 -13.49
N PHE A 135 6.81 1.17 -12.81
CA PHE A 135 8.15 1.22 -13.42
C PHE A 135 8.64 -0.18 -13.83
N SER A 136 8.41 -1.18 -13.00
CA SER A 136 8.76 -2.57 -13.34
C SER A 136 7.99 -3.07 -14.56
N TYR A 137 6.71 -2.74 -14.68
CA TYR A 137 5.91 -3.10 -15.85
C TYR A 137 6.40 -2.39 -17.12
N LYS A 138 6.76 -1.10 -17.03
CA LYS A 138 7.34 -0.35 -18.15
C LYS A 138 8.61 -1.03 -18.68
N ASP A 139 9.52 -1.42 -17.78
CA ASP A 139 10.76 -2.12 -18.12
C ASP A 139 10.51 -3.55 -18.67
N ASN A 140 9.56 -4.28 -18.09
CA ASN A 140 9.20 -5.63 -18.56
C ASN A 140 8.60 -5.62 -19.96
N ILE A 141 7.66 -4.70 -20.25
CA ILE A 141 7.08 -4.54 -21.59
C ILE A 141 8.19 -4.31 -22.62
N GLU A 142 9.18 -3.45 -22.30
CA GLU A 142 10.30 -3.19 -23.21
C GLU A 142 11.11 -4.46 -23.51
N LYS A 143 11.42 -5.23 -22.48
CA LYS A 143 12.20 -6.48 -22.59
C LYS A 143 11.43 -7.55 -23.36
N GLU A 144 10.14 -7.72 -23.07
CA GLU A 144 9.27 -8.70 -23.71
C GLU A 144 9.10 -8.40 -25.21
N LEU A 145 8.85 -7.13 -25.56
CA LEU A 145 8.73 -6.71 -26.95
C LEU A 145 10.05 -6.86 -27.72
N LYS A 146 11.18 -6.54 -27.08
CA LYS A 146 12.51 -6.74 -27.70
C LYS A 146 12.81 -8.22 -27.93
N ALA A 147 12.38 -9.11 -27.03
CA ALA A 147 12.62 -10.54 -27.17
C ALA A 147 11.91 -11.16 -28.38
N ILE A 148 10.77 -10.59 -28.80
CA ILE A 148 10.04 -11.10 -29.96
C ILE A 148 10.54 -10.55 -31.30
N ASP A 149 11.48 -9.60 -31.30
CA ASP A 149 12.10 -9.08 -32.54
C ASP A 149 12.89 -10.15 -33.30
N GLU A 150 13.36 -11.18 -32.60
CA GLU A 150 14.11 -12.30 -33.18
C GLU A 150 13.20 -13.27 -33.96
N ILE A 151 11.87 -13.15 -33.82
CA ILE A 151 10.91 -14.03 -34.49
C ILE A 151 10.80 -13.66 -35.97
N SER A 152 11.23 -14.56 -36.86
CA SER A 152 11.23 -14.31 -38.31
C SER A 152 9.84 -14.33 -38.95
N ASN A 153 8.86 -15.00 -38.34
CA ASN A 153 7.50 -15.07 -38.87
C ASN A 153 6.68 -13.86 -38.39
N GLN A 154 6.44 -12.90 -39.31
CA GLN A 154 5.76 -11.64 -39.02
C GLN A 154 4.36 -11.83 -38.42
N LYS A 155 3.58 -12.80 -38.91
CA LYS A 155 2.22 -13.04 -38.39
C LYS A 155 2.26 -13.54 -36.94
N ILE A 156 3.18 -14.45 -36.64
CA ILE A 156 3.37 -14.97 -35.27
C ILE A 156 3.87 -13.86 -34.35
N LYS A 157 4.79 -13.01 -34.84
CA LYS A 157 5.30 -11.85 -34.10
C LYS A 157 4.15 -10.92 -33.69
N GLU A 158 3.31 -10.51 -34.65
CA GLU A 158 2.15 -9.64 -34.40
C GLU A 158 1.14 -10.26 -33.40
N GLU A 159 0.88 -11.57 -33.52
CA GLU A 159 -0.02 -12.28 -32.59
C GLU A 159 0.54 -12.35 -31.15
N ILE A 160 1.86 -12.47 -30.99
CA ILE A 160 2.51 -12.49 -29.68
C ILE A 160 2.59 -11.08 -29.10
N GLU A 161 2.92 -10.09 -29.92
CA GLU A 161 2.93 -8.67 -29.54
C GLU A 161 1.57 -8.24 -28.98
N GLU A 162 0.49 -8.57 -29.68
CA GLU A 162 -0.87 -8.29 -29.21
C GLU A 162 -1.13 -8.92 -27.84
N LYS A 163 -0.70 -10.17 -27.61
CA LYS A 163 -0.87 -10.84 -26.31
C LYS A 163 -0.04 -10.19 -25.20
N ILE A 164 1.20 -9.81 -25.48
CA ILE A 164 2.08 -9.12 -24.52
C ILE A 164 1.43 -7.79 -24.09
N LEU A 165 1.03 -6.97 -25.05
CA LEU A 165 0.42 -5.67 -24.77
C LEU A 165 -0.93 -5.83 -24.04
N GLY A 166 -1.76 -6.78 -24.46
CA GLY A 166 -3.05 -7.02 -23.81
C GLY A 166 -2.93 -7.53 -22.38
N TYR A 167 -2.02 -8.47 -22.14
CA TYR A 167 -1.75 -8.98 -20.80
C TYR A 167 -1.25 -7.88 -19.88
N ASN A 168 -0.23 -7.13 -20.30
CA ASN A 168 0.33 -6.05 -19.51
C ASN A 168 -0.69 -4.94 -19.25
N GLN A 169 -1.54 -4.59 -20.23
CA GLN A 169 -2.64 -3.65 -20.04
C GLN A 169 -3.63 -4.13 -18.97
N CYS A 170 -4.01 -5.41 -18.99
CA CYS A 170 -4.90 -5.99 -17.98
C CYS A 170 -4.27 -5.96 -16.59
N MET A 171 -2.97 -6.23 -16.49
CA MET A 171 -2.22 -6.20 -15.23
C MET A 171 -2.09 -4.80 -14.66
N LEU A 172 -1.81 -3.78 -15.49
CA LEU A 172 -1.75 -2.37 -15.05
C LEU A 172 -3.07 -1.92 -14.42
N ILE A 173 -4.20 -2.30 -15.01
CA ILE A 173 -5.52 -1.95 -14.46
C ILE A 173 -5.89 -2.81 -13.24
N GLN A 174 -5.37 -4.03 -13.13
CA GLN A 174 -5.47 -4.80 -11.88
C GLN A 174 -4.70 -4.10 -10.75
N LEU A 175 -3.45 -3.69 -11.00
CA LEU A 175 -2.65 -2.93 -10.04
C LEU A 175 -3.34 -1.63 -9.60
N LEU A 176 -3.98 -0.92 -10.52
CA LEU A 176 -4.77 0.27 -10.18
C LEU A 176 -5.92 -0.07 -9.22
N ASN A 177 -6.64 -1.16 -9.44
CA ASN A 177 -7.71 -1.58 -8.53
C ASN A 177 -7.17 -1.89 -7.13
N ASP A 178 -6.08 -2.64 -7.05
CA ASP A 178 -5.47 -3.01 -5.77
C ASP A 178 -4.91 -1.78 -5.04
N PHE A 179 -4.28 -0.84 -5.77
CA PHE A 179 -3.83 0.45 -5.25
C PHE A 179 -4.99 1.26 -4.65
N MET A 180 -6.09 1.42 -5.39
CA MET A 180 -7.27 2.14 -4.91
C MET A 180 -7.89 1.47 -3.68
N ASP A 181 -7.97 0.13 -3.68
CA ASP A 181 -8.47 -0.65 -2.55
C ASP A 181 -7.62 -0.38 -1.30
N ASN A 182 -6.29 -0.48 -1.42
CA ASN A 182 -5.40 -0.23 -0.30
C ASN A 182 -5.47 1.21 0.19
N CYS A 183 -5.53 2.20 -0.71
CA CYS A 183 -5.70 3.60 -0.32
C CYS A 183 -7.02 3.85 0.41
N TYR A 184 -8.11 3.24 -0.05
CA TYR A 184 -9.41 3.39 0.61
C TYR A 184 -9.41 2.75 2.00
N LEU A 185 -8.75 1.61 2.19
CA LEU A 185 -8.57 1.00 3.50
C LEU A 185 -7.89 1.97 4.48
N GLN A 186 -6.82 2.67 4.06
CA GLN A 186 -6.17 3.68 4.90
C GLN A 186 -7.12 4.84 5.28
N LEU A 187 -7.99 5.27 4.36
CA LEU A 187 -9.02 6.27 4.68
C LEU A 187 -10.06 5.74 5.69
N LEU A 188 -10.45 4.46 5.59
CA LEU A 188 -11.36 3.84 6.57
C LEU A 188 -10.73 3.81 7.96
N ILE A 189 -9.46 3.41 8.06
CA ILE A 189 -8.71 3.39 9.32
C ILE A 189 -8.64 4.80 9.92
N GLU A 190 -8.32 5.84 9.14
CA GLU A 190 -8.29 7.22 9.67
C GLU A 190 -9.65 7.69 10.19
N VAL A 191 -10.75 7.26 9.56
CA VAL A 191 -12.09 7.70 9.92
C VAL A 191 -12.65 6.92 11.11
N LEU A 192 -12.54 5.59 11.07
CA LEU A 192 -13.25 4.70 12.01
C LEU A 192 -12.38 4.36 13.22
N GLU A 193 -11.08 4.20 13.03
CA GLU A 193 -10.14 3.85 14.10
C GLU A 193 -9.53 5.10 14.75
N ASN A 194 -9.08 6.06 13.94
CA ASN A 194 -8.40 7.27 14.45
C ASN A 194 -9.36 8.43 14.79
N GLY A 195 -10.66 8.17 14.88
CA GLY A 195 -11.70 9.11 15.30
C GLY A 195 -11.99 10.26 14.31
N ASN A 196 -11.58 10.12 13.04
CA ASN A 196 -11.86 11.08 11.97
C ASN A 196 -11.51 12.55 12.29
N LYS A 197 -10.37 12.82 12.93
CA LYS A 197 -9.98 14.21 13.27
C LYS A 197 -9.85 15.10 12.01
N SER A 198 -9.59 14.49 10.86
CA SER A 198 -9.52 15.11 9.52
C SER A 198 -10.90 15.45 8.92
N LYS A 199 -12.00 15.04 9.56
CA LYS A 199 -13.40 15.30 9.14
C LYS A 199 -13.71 14.84 7.71
N LEU A 200 -13.10 13.72 7.30
CA LEU A 200 -13.37 13.10 6.01
C LEU A 200 -14.82 12.63 5.97
N LYS A 201 -15.46 12.85 4.82
CA LYS A 201 -16.84 12.46 4.57
C LYS A 201 -16.86 11.24 3.65
N LEU A 202 -16.78 10.05 4.24
CA LEU A 202 -16.98 8.80 3.49
C LEU A 202 -18.42 8.73 2.96
N SER A 203 -18.60 8.06 1.82
CA SER A 203 -19.94 7.94 1.23
C SER A 203 -20.89 7.15 2.13
N LYS A 204 -22.11 7.64 2.30
CA LYS A 204 -23.19 6.96 3.03
C LYS A 204 -23.88 5.97 2.09
N LYS A 205 -23.22 4.88 1.72
CA LYS A 205 -23.92 3.75 1.07
C LYS A 205 -24.39 2.74 2.13
N ASN A 206 -25.46 2.02 1.80
CA ASN A 206 -26.04 0.98 2.65
C ASN A 206 -25.09 -0.22 2.70
N VAL A 207 -24.08 -0.16 3.56
CA VAL A 207 -23.21 -1.31 3.86
C VAL A 207 -24.02 -2.29 4.71
N LYS A 208 -24.12 -3.55 4.26
CA LYS A 208 -24.70 -4.62 5.07
C LYS A 208 -23.67 -5.03 6.12
N LEU A 209 -23.90 -4.62 7.36
CA LEU A 209 -23.06 -5.02 8.49
C LEU A 209 -23.47 -6.43 8.94
N ASP A 210 -22.50 -7.34 9.07
CA ASP A 210 -22.74 -8.67 9.63
C ASP A 210 -22.66 -8.62 11.16
N LEU A 211 -23.83 -8.41 11.78
CA LEU A 211 -23.96 -8.28 13.23
C LEU A 211 -23.59 -9.57 13.98
N ASN A 212 -23.50 -10.73 13.29
CA ASN A 212 -23.10 -11.99 13.94
C ASN A 212 -21.61 -12.04 14.26
N LYS A 213 -20.80 -11.14 13.70
CA LYS A 213 -19.35 -11.05 13.97
C LYS A 213 -19.02 -10.10 15.13
N MET A 214 -20.01 -9.35 15.63
CA MET A 214 -19.82 -8.35 16.68
C MET A 214 -19.85 -9.01 18.07
N ASP A 215 -18.70 -9.53 18.51
CA ASP A 215 -18.50 -9.81 19.95
C ASP A 215 -18.36 -8.50 20.71
N GLY A 216 -18.86 -8.45 21.95
CA GLY A 216 -19.09 -7.23 22.75
C GLY A 216 -17.87 -6.39 23.15
N ASP A 217 -16.72 -6.57 22.50
CA ASP A 217 -15.57 -5.67 22.59
C ASP A 217 -15.62 -4.61 21.48
N ASP A 218 -15.57 -3.33 21.87
CA ASP A 218 -15.68 -2.16 20.98
C ASP A 218 -14.65 -2.18 19.84
N TRP A 219 -13.44 -2.67 20.10
CA TRP A 219 -12.38 -2.80 19.10
C TRP A 219 -12.71 -3.83 18.01
N LEU A 220 -13.21 -5.01 18.40
CA LEU A 220 -13.60 -6.06 17.45
C LEU A 220 -14.74 -5.56 16.55
N THR A 221 -15.63 -4.75 17.12
CA THR A 221 -16.75 -4.11 16.42
C THR A 221 -16.26 -3.12 15.35
N ILE A 222 -15.26 -2.27 15.64
CA ILE A 222 -14.69 -1.32 14.66
C ILE A 222 -13.98 -2.06 13.52
N ALA A 223 -13.16 -3.06 13.85
CA ALA A 223 -12.44 -3.86 12.84
C ALA A 223 -13.40 -4.58 11.89
N ASN A 224 -14.49 -5.15 12.42
CA ASN A 224 -15.54 -5.78 11.61
C ASN A 224 -16.26 -4.76 10.71
N ILE A 225 -16.56 -3.56 11.21
CA ILE A 225 -17.15 -2.50 10.39
C ILE A 225 -16.20 -2.08 9.26
N ILE A 226 -14.90 -1.88 9.55
CA ILE A 226 -13.89 -1.58 8.52
C ILE A 226 -13.88 -2.69 7.47
N SER A 227 -13.85 -3.95 7.89
CA SER A 227 -13.85 -5.11 6.99
C SER A 227 -15.08 -5.13 6.10
N ASP A 228 -16.29 -4.96 6.65
CA ASP A 228 -17.54 -5.01 5.87
C ASP A 228 -17.64 -3.84 4.87
N VAL A 229 -17.22 -2.63 5.28
CA VAL A 229 -17.22 -1.44 4.40
C VAL A 229 -16.16 -1.58 3.29
N TYR A 230 -15.00 -2.14 3.61
CA TYR A 230 -13.94 -2.41 2.66
C TYR A 230 -14.35 -3.48 1.65
N ASP A 231 -14.96 -4.57 2.11
CA ASP A 231 -15.47 -5.63 1.25
C ASP A 231 -16.57 -5.14 0.30
N ASP A 232 -17.47 -4.27 0.77
CA ASP A 232 -18.45 -3.60 -0.08
C ASP A 232 -17.74 -2.74 -1.14
N TYR A 233 -16.77 -1.91 -0.73
CA TYR A 233 -15.98 -1.06 -1.65
C TYR A 233 -15.33 -1.86 -2.78
N ARG A 234 -14.67 -2.98 -2.44
CA ARG A 234 -13.98 -3.84 -3.41
C ARG A 234 -14.90 -4.41 -4.47
N ARG A 235 -16.16 -4.67 -4.11
CA ARG A 235 -17.20 -5.25 -4.98
C ARG A 235 -17.97 -4.20 -5.80
N THR A 236 -17.74 -2.91 -5.55
CA THR A 236 -18.39 -1.84 -6.33
C THR A 236 -17.76 -1.66 -7.70
N GLY A 237 -18.55 -1.15 -8.66
CA GLY A 237 -18.07 -0.82 -10.00
C GLY A 237 -16.99 0.28 -9.98
N PHE A 238 -16.10 0.26 -10.96
CA PHE A 238 -14.90 1.10 -10.98
C PHE A 238 -15.16 2.60 -10.81
N THR A 239 -16.17 3.15 -11.50
CA THR A 239 -16.49 4.58 -11.42
C THR A 239 -16.99 5.00 -10.03
N ASP A 240 -17.71 4.11 -9.35
CA ASP A 240 -18.14 4.28 -7.96
C ASP A 240 -16.96 4.16 -7.00
N LYS A 241 -16.10 3.16 -7.22
CA LYS A 241 -14.85 2.94 -6.47
C LYS A 241 -13.96 4.18 -6.50
N LEU A 242 -13.71 4.72 -7.69
CA LEU A 242 -12.96 5.95 -7.90
C LEU A 242 -13.63 7.13 -7.18
N SER A 243 -14.94 7.31 -7.35
CA SER A 243 -15.68 8.39 -6.69
C SER A 243 -15.66 8.28 -5.16
N ARG A 244 -15.70 7.08 -4.59
CA ARG A 244 -15.68 6.83 -3.14
C ARG A 244 -14.32 7.11 -2.52
N LEU A 245 -13.25 6.92 -3.29
CA LEU A 245 -11.88 7.24 -2.89
C LEU A 245 -11.59 8.74 -2.96
N THR A 246 -11.95 9.40 -4.06
CA THR A 246 -11.49 10.77 -4.33
C THR A 246 -12.39 11.85 -3.70
N LYS A 247 -13.71 11.66 -3.64
CA LYS A 247 -14.64 12.67 -3.08
C LYS A 247 -14.37 13.06 -1.62
N PRO A 248 -14.07 12.13 -0.70
CA PRO A 248 -13.74 12.49 0.68
C PRO A 248 -12.53 13.44 0.79
N LEU A 249 -11.69 13.47 -0.24
CA LEU A 249 -10.48 14.29 -0.34
C LEU A 249 -10.72 15.61 -1.10
N ASP A 250 -11.98 16.00 -1.33
CA ASP A 250 -12.38 17.12 -2.22
C ASP A 250 -11.80 17.01 -3.65
N TYR A 251 -11.51 15.79 -4.07
CA TYR A 251 -10.97 15.50 -5.40
C TYR A 251 -12.07 14.94 -6.31
N GLU A 252 -12.70 15.83 -7.06
CA GLU A 252 -13.66 15.51 -8.12
C GLU A 252 -12.96 15.57 -9.48
N MET A 253 -12.34 14.45 -9.88
CA MET A 253 -11.65 14.35 -11.17
C MET A 253 -12.53 14.74 -12.37
N SER A 254 -13.85 14.52 -12.30
CA SER A 254 -14.79 14.96 -13.34
C SER A 254 -14.85 16.47 -13.55
N LYS A 255 -14.31 17.27 -12.62
CA LYS A 255 -14.21 18.73 -12.72
C LYS A 255 -12.77 19.19 -12.87
N GLN A 256 -11.87 18.63 -12.06
CA GLN A 256 -10.49 19.09 -11.93
C GLN A 256 -9.56 18.42 -12.96
N ASP A 257 -9.70 17.12 -13.20
CA ASP A 257 -8.80 16.31 -14.04
C ASP A 257 -9.58 15.40 -15.00
N LYS A 258 -10.37 16.03 -15.88
CA LYS A 258 -11.30 15.32 -16.79
C LYS A 258 -10.59 14.36 -17.72
N GLU A 259 -9.46 14.78 -18.26
CA GLU A 259 -8.64 14.00 -19.19
C GLU A 259 -8.07 12.77 -18.50
N LEU A 260 -7.40 12.93 -17.36
CA LEU A 260 -6.88 11.81 -16.58
C LEU A 260 -7.98 10.81 -16.20
N ARG A 261 -9.15 11.32 -15.78
CA ARG A 261 -10.31 10.46 -15.51
C ARG A 261 -10.76 9.69 -16.75
N HIS A 262 -10.81 10.36 -17.90
CA HIS A 262 -11.19 9.74 -19.16
C HIS A 262 -10.23 8.62 -19.54
N GLU A 263 -8.92 8.88 -19.49
CA GLU A 263 -7.87 7.90 -19.79
C GLU A 263 -7.95 6.66 -18.89
N ILE A 264 -8.08 6.86 -17.58
CA ILE A 264 -8.22 5.75 -16.64
C ILE A 264 -9.45 4.89 -16.96
N ILE A 265 -10.59 5.54 -17.22
CA ILE A 265 -11.84 4.84 -17.54
C ILE A 265 -11.75 4.12 -18.89
N LYS A 266 -11.13 4.73 -19.89
CA LYS A 266 -10.85 4.12 -21.20
C LYS A 266 -10.13 2.78 -21.00
N HIS A 267 -9.08 2.74 -20.20
CA HIS A 267 -8.34 1.50 -19.97
C HIS A 267 -9.09 0.45 -19.14
N VAL A 268 -10.03 0.86 -18.27
CA VAL A 268 -10.94 -0.09 -17.62
C VAL A 268 -11.88 -0.74 -18.64
N ILE A 269 -12.40 0.04 -19.58
CA ILE A 269 -13.21 -0.48 -20.70
C ILE A 269 -12.39 -1.46 -21.56
N ILE A 270 -11.15 -1.07 -21.93
CA ILE A 270 -10.24 -1.92 -22.70
C ILE A 270 -10.01 -3.25 -21.99
N ARG A 271 -9.69 -3.24 -20.69
CA ARG A 271 -9.49 -4.48 -19.91
C ARG A 271 -10.71 -5.39 -19.97
N ASN A 272 -11.91 -4.83 -19.76
CA ASN A 272 -13.15 -5.60 -19.82
C ASN A 272 -13.38 -6.20 -21.22
N CYS A 273 -13.08 -5.45 -22.27
CA CYS A 273 -13.19 -5.92 -23.65
C CYS A 273 -12.19 -7.05 -23.97
N ILE A 274 -10.96 -6.96 -23.47
CA ILE A 274 -9.94 -8.01 -23.60
C ILE A 274 -10.41 -9.29 -22.86
N GLN A 275 -10.89 -9.15 -21.63
CA GLN A 275 -11.24 -10.30 -20.77
C GLN A 275 -12.55 -10.99 -21.16
N HIS A 276 -13.54 -10.25 -21.65
CA HIS A 276 -14.91 -10.76 -21.81
C HIS A 276 -15.45 -10.68 -23.24
N HIS A 277 -14.84 -9.88 -24.12
CA HIS A 277 -15.38 -9.60 -25.45
C HIS A 277 -14.40 -9.90 -26.59
N ASN A 278 -13.40 -10.75 -26.33
CA ASN A 278 -12.38 -11.17 -27.30
C ASN A 278 -11.79 -9.97 -28.06
N TRP A 279 -11.39 -8.94 -27.32
CA TRP A 279 -10.79 -7.69 -27.81
C TRP A 279 -11.71 -6.76 -28.60
N ASN A 280 -12.99 -7.08 -28.79
CA ASN A 280 -13.90 -6.17 -29.48
C ASN A 280 -14.42 -5.12 -28.51
N LEU A 281 -14.46 -3.86 -28.95
CA LEU A 281 -15.01 -2.75 -28.17
C LEU A 281 -16.52 -2.96 -27.96
N ASP A 282 -16.89 -3.31 -26.75
CA ASP A 282 -18.25 -3.63 -26.37
C ASP A 282 -19.09 -2.38 -26.04
N ARG A 283 -20.34 -2.39 -26.49
CA ARG A 283 -21.26 -1.24 -26.35
C ARG A 283 -21.70 -1.03 -24.90
N ASP A 284 -21.92 -2.10 -24.15
CA ASP A 284 -22.39 -1.99 -22.77
C ASP A 284 -21.27 -1.46 -21.87
N SER A 285 -20.03 -1.89 -22.13
CA SER A 285 -18.82 -1.38 -21.48
C SER A 285 -18.62 0.13 -21.71
N LEU A 286 -18.85 0.61 -22.93
CA LEU A 286 -18.85 2.04 -23.27
C LEU A 286 -19.96 2.80 -22.54
N ASN A 287 -21.22 2.39 -22.71
CA ASN A 287 -22.37 3.10 -22.16
C ASN A 287 -22.32 3.25 -20.64
N TYR A 288 -21.83 2.23 -19.94
CA TYR A 288 -21.75 2.24 -18.47
C TYR A 288 -20.74 3.26 -17.94
N SER A 289 -19.65 3.46 -18.69
CA SER A 289 -18.45 4.15 -18.19
C SER A 289 -18.22 5.52 -18.84
N LEU A 290 -18.60 5.66 -20.11
CA LEU A 290 -18.53 6.85 -20.95
C LEU A 290 -19.89 7.03 -21.68
N PRO A 291 -20.90 7.60 -21.01
CA PRO A 291 -22.23 7.78 -21.61
C PRO A 291 -22.14 8.60 -22.90
N ASN A 292 -22.82 8.13 -23.95
CA ASN A 292 -22.86 8.74 -25.29
C ASN A 292 -21.55 8.66 -26.10
N ALA A 293 -20.57 7.84 -25.70
CA ALA A 293 -19.42 7.54 -26.53
C ALA A 293 -19.72 6.38 -27.50
N ASP A 294 -19.39 6.55 -28.78
CA ASP A 294 -19.47 5.50 -29.82
C ASP A 294 -18.10 4.91 -30.18
N SER A 295 -17.03 5.49 -29.64
CA SER A 295 -15.63 5.14 -29.91
C SER A 295 -14.73 5.45 -28.72
N ILE A 296 -13.51 4.91 -28.77
CA ILE A 296 -12.38 5.32 -27.92
C ILE A 296 -11.18 5.68 -28.80
N GLU A 297 -10.30 6.52 -28.28
CA GLU A 297 -9.06 6.93 -28.93
C GLU A 297 -7.86 6.27 -28.24
N VAL A 298 -6.99 5.62 -29.02
CA VAL A 298 -5.74 5.03 -28.54
C VAL A 298 -4.57 5.57 -29.35
N MET A 299 -3.41 5.72 -28.72
CA MET A 299 -2.19 6.14 -29.37
C MET A 299 -1.55 4.99 -30.14
N SER A 300 -0.97 5.30 -31.29
CA SER A 300 -0.10 4.41 -32.06
C SER A 300 1.36 4.62 -31.68
N ASP A 301 2.23 3.69 -32.09
CA ASP A 301 3.68 3.85 -31.93
C ASP A 301 4.26 4.98 -32.79
N GLU A 302 3.50 5.50 -33.77
CA GLU A 302 3.85 6.68 -34.57
C GLU A 302 3.44 8.00 -33.90
N ASN A 303 2.98 7.96 -32.64
CA ASN A 303 2.40 9.09 -31.91
C ASN A 303 1.18 9.70 -32.61
N SER A 304 0.42 8.89 -33.35
CA SER A 304 -0.85 9.28 -33.96
C SER A 304 -2.02 8.67 -33.19
N THR A 305 -3.13 9.40 -33.10
CA THR A 305 -4.34 8.90 -32.44
C THR A 305 -5.15 8.05 -33.41
N ILE A 306 -5.55 6.86 -32.98
CA ILE A 306 -6.38 5.92 -33.71
C ILE A 306 -7.74 5.82 -33.02
N GLU A 307 -8.80 6.14 -33.76
CA GLU A 307 -10.17 5.97 -33.29
C GLU A 307 -10.65 4.51 -33.49
N ILE A 308 -11.09 3.89 -32.39
CA ILE A 308 -11.68 2.56 -32.37
C ILE A 308 -13.18 2.69 -32.16
N ASN A 309 -13.94 2.41 -33.21
CA ASN A 309 -15.40 2.42 -33.18
C ASN A 309 -15.96 1.17 -32.47
N LYS A 310 -17.20 1.26 -31.97
CA LYS A 310 -17.94 0.11 -31.40
C LYS A 310 -17.87 -1.15 -32.28
N TYR A 311 -17.76 -2.30 -31.62
CA TYR A 311 -17.60 -3.64 -32.20
C TYR A 311 -16.33 -3.85 -33.03
N LYS A 312 -15.43 -2.86 -33.12
CA LYS A 312 -14.11 -3.06 -33.72
C LYS A 312 -13.15 -3.67 -32.72
N ARG A 313 -12.21 -4.47 -33.24
CA ARG A 313 -11.12 -5.03 -32.45
C ARG A 313 -10.21 -3.90 -31.98
N ILE A 314 -9.92 -3.89 -30.68
CA ILE A 314 -8.97 -2.98 -30.05
C ILE A 314 -7.57 -3.43 -30.44
N LYS A 315 -6.74 -2.48 -30.86
CA LYS A 315 -5.30 -2.69 -31.08
C LYS A 315 -4.55 -1.73 -30.18
N LEU A 316 -3.71 -2.27 -29.31
CA LEU A 316 -2.86 -1.48 -28.41
C LEU A 316 -1.47 -1.34 -29.01
N SER A 317 -0.80 -0.26 -28.65
CA SER A 317 0.59 0.02 -29.00
C SER A 317 1.44 0.08 -27.74
N LYS A 318 2.77 0.03 -27.90
CA LYS A 318 3.69 0.25 -26.78
C LYS A 318 3.51 1.66 -26.22
N THR A 319 3.38 2.66 -27.11
CA THR A 319 3.16 4.06 -26.73
C THR A 319 1.91 4.24 -25.88
N GLU A 320 0.79 3.61 -26.23
CA GLU A 320 -0.46 3.67 -25.47
C GLU A 320 -0.28 3.11 -24.05
N LEU A 321 0.43 1.99 -23.89
CA LEU A 321 0.73 1.42 -22.57
C LEU A 321 1.63 2.33 -21.73
N TYR A 322 2.59 3.01 -22.37
CA TYR A 322 3.49 3.93 -21.68
C TYR A 322 2.75 5.18 -21.22
N GLU A 323 1.84 5.71 -22.05
CA GLU A 323 1.02 6.85 -21.68
C GLU A 323 0.15 6.53 -20.47
N ILE A 324 -0.56 5.39 -20.45
CA ILE A 324 -1.37 5.04 -19.28
C ILE A 324 -0.51 4.84 -18.04
N ILE A 325 0.68 4.24 -18.13
CA ILE A 325 1.61 4.14 -16.99
C ILE A 325 1.92 5.53 -16.41
N ASP A 326 2.23 6.50 -17.27
CA ASP A 326 2.58 7.85 -16.85
C ASP A 326 1.35 8.59 -16.26
N LYS A 327 0.15 8.39 -16.83
CA LYS A 327 -1.11 8.90 -16.29
C LYS A 327 -1.45 8.27 -14.92
N LEU A 328 -1.25 6.96 -14.75
CA LEU A 328 -1.48 6.27 -13.47
C LEU A 328 -0.51 6.76 -12.38
N ASN A 329 0.75 7.00 -12.74
CA ASN A 329 1.71 7.62 -11.84
C ASN A 329 1.27 9.04 -11.42
N SER A 330 0.80 9.85 -12.38
CA SER A 330 0.25 11.19 -12.11
C SER A 330 -0.99 11.15 -11.19
N PHE A 331 -1.87 10.16 -11.39
CA PHE A 331 -3.01 9.93 -10.52
C PHE A 331 -2.57 9.61 -9.08
N ALA A 332 -1.59 8.73 -8.90
CA ALA A 332 -1.09 8.36 -7.58
C ALA A 332 -0.48 9.56 -6.85
N GLU A 333 0.33 10.39 -7.54
CA GLU A 333 0.90 11.62 -6.98
C GLU A 333 -0.18 12.65 -6.61
N THR A 334 -1.16 12.85 -7.49
CA THR A 334 -2.26 13.79 -7.23
C THR A 334 -3.08 13.34 -6.04
N LEU A 335 -3.39 12.04 -5.95
CA LEU A 335 -4.10 11.47 -4.82
C LEU A 335 -3.30 11.66 -3.52
N SER A 336 -2.00 11.34 -3.54
CA SER A 336 -1.07 11.53 -2.42
C SER A 336 -1.08 12.97 -1.90
N SER A 337 -0.96 13.93 -2.83
CA SER A 337 -1.00 15.36 -2.52
C SER A 337 -2.33 15.76 -1.86
N ARG A 338 -3.47 15.32 -2.42
CA ARG A 338 -4.81 15.58 -1.85
C ARG A 338 -4.97 14.99 -0.46
N VAL A 339 -4.46 13.78 -0.23
CA VAL A 339 -4.43 13.17 1.11
C VAL A 339 -3.59 14.04 2.05
N GLY A 340 -2.40 14.48 1.65
CA GLY A 340 -1.55 15.35 2.47
C GLY A 340 -2.18 16.71 2.80
N GLU A 341 -2.95 17.30 1.87
CA GLU A 341 -3.69 18.55 2.08
C GLU A 341 -4.84 18.38 3.10
N LYS A 342 -5.59 17.28 2.96
CA LYS A 342 -6.82 17.03 3.74
C LYS A 342 -6.56 16.44 5.09
N ILE A 343 -5.68 15.46 5.12
CA ILE A 343 -5.21 14.77 6.31
C ILE A 343 -3.88 15.43 6.61
N LYS A 344 -3.94 16.55 7.33
CA LYS A 344 -2.73 17.14 7.89
C LYS A 344 -2.09 16.05 8.74
N THR A 345 -1.03 15.45 8.21
CA THR A 345 -0.13 14.56 8.94
C THR A 345 0.12 15.26 10.26
N ARG A 346 -0.36 14.69 11.37
CA ARG A 346 -0.42 15.37 12.67
C ARG A 346 0.98 15.52 13.23
N TYR A 347 1.76 16.44 12.69
CA TYR A 347 3.10 16.76 13.16
C TYR A 347 3.21 18.27 13.17
N LYS A 348 3.22 18.83 14.38
CA LYS A 348 3.77 20.17 14.56
C LYS A 348 5.21 20.11 14.08
N GLN A 349 5.57 20.99 13.15
CA GLN A 349 6.93 21.51 13.12
C GLN A 349 7.18 22.11 14.52
N ILE A 350 8.12 21.52 15.25
CA ILE A 350 8.76 22.18 16.39
C ILE A 350 9.98 22.88 15.84
#